data_AF-A0A1A3TEI6-F1
#
_entry.id   AF-A0A1A3TEI6-F1
#
_cell.length_a   1.000
_cell.length_b   1.000
_cell.length_c   1.000
_cell.angle_alpha   90.00
_cell.angle_beta   90.00
_cell.angle_gamma   90.00
#
_symmetry.space_group_name_H-M   'P 1'
#
loop_
_entity.id
_entity.type
_entity.pdbx_description
1 polymer ?
#
loop_
_entity_poly.entity_id
_entity_poly.type
_entity_poly.pdbx_seq_one_letter_code
_entity_poly.pdbx_strand_id
1 'polypeptide(L)'
;MTLGYRKNAPVDHARTTRQHAGESLRNGANVPGLAGSAVAVMALTVSLFAVATGHLATGAIALIVAVVLGALSAAWLMRAHRKVRDAELRWHAAYSDQPAPPPSS
;
A
#
# COMPACT_ATOMS: atom_id res chain seq x y z
N MET A 1 16.95 -33.95 1.87
CA MET A 1 16.54 -32.59 2.26
C MET A 1 15.12 -32.34 1.79
N THR A 2 14.13 -32.60 2.65
CA THR A 2 12.72 -32.34 2.36
C THR A 2 12.44 -30.87 2.65
N LEU A 3 12.32 -30.03 1.61
CA LEU A 3 11.84 -28.66 1.77
C LEU A 3 10.37 -28.74 2.24
N GLY A 4 10.16 -28.54 3.55
CA GLY A 4 8.83 -28.43 4.13
C GLY A 4 8.15 -27.20 3.55
N TYR A 5 7.31 -27.40 2.53
CA TYR A 5 6.41 -26.38 1.99
C TYR A 5 5.38 -26.01 3.07
N ARG A 6 5.77 -25.14 3.99
CA ARG A 6 4.88 -24.61 5.02
C ARG A 6 4.09 -23.46 4.43
N LYS A 7 2.80 -23.73 4.20
CA LYS A 7 1.75 -22.88 3.62
C LYS A 7 1.56 -21.49 4.27
N ASN A 8 2.35 -21.14 5.30
CA ASN A 8 2.19 -19.96 6.14
C ASN A 8 3.41 -19.02 6.09
N ALA A 9 4.35 -19.23 5.18
CA ALA A 9 5.41 -18.25 4.95
C ALA A 9 4.79 -16.96 4.40
N PRO A 10 5.18 -15.77 4.91
CA PRO A 10 4.64 -14.49 4.41
C PRO A 10 5.00 -14.22 2.95
N VAL A 11 6.02 -14.91 2.43
CA VAL A 11 6.52 -14.80 1.06
C VAL A 11 6.57 -16.20 0.43
N ASP A 12 6.13 -16.32 -0.83
CA ASP A 12 6.24 -17.56 -1.59
C ASP A 12 7.67 -17.71 -2.15
N HIS A 13 8.48 -18.53 -1.49
CA HIS A 13 9.85 -18.84 -1.91
C HIS A 13 9.93 -19.91 -3.01
N ALA A 14 8.80 -20.49 -3.44
CA ALA A 14 8.84 -21.67 -4.28
C ALA A 14 8.95 -21.39 -5.79
N ARG A 15 8.64 -20.17 -6.29
CA ARG A 15 8.51 -20.00 -7.77
C ARG A 15 8.64 -18.61 -8.42
N THR A 16 9.16 -17.56 -7.79
CA THR A 16 9.25 -16.24 -8.46
C THR A 16 10.60 -15.52 -8.30
N THR A 17 11.11 -14.94 -9.40
CA THR A 17 12.29 -14.05 -9.40
C THR A 17 11.98 -12.65 -8.86
N ARG A 18 10.70 -12.29 -8.66
CA ARG A 18 10.25 -11.08 -7.93
C ARG A 18 9.23 -11.44 -6.87
N GLN A 19 9.68 -11.51 -5.62
CA GLN A 19 8.87 -11.93 -4.46
C GLN A 19 7.69 -10.99 -4.13
N HIS A 20 7.73 -9.73 -4.58
CA HIS A 20 6.76 -8.69 -4.22
C HIS A 20 6.08 -8.03 -5.44
N ALA A 21 6.22 -8.59 -6.65
CA ALA A 21 5.62 -7.98 -7.85
C ALA A 21 4.09 -8.05 -7.82
N GLY A 22 3.42 -6.90 -7.98
CA GLY A 22 1.95 -6.80 -8.01
C GLY A 22 1.26 -6.95 -6.65
N GLU A 23 2.03 -7.07 -5.56
CA GLU A 23 1.48 -7.22 -4.21
C GLU A 23 0.61 -6.02 -3.81
N SER A 24 1.01 -4.81 -4.21
CA SER A 24 0.26 -3.59 -3.92
C SER A 24 -1.20 -3.65 -4.41
N LEU A 25 -1.43 -4.27 -5.59
CA LEU A 25 -2.74 -4.39 -6.22
C LEU A 25 -3.51 -5.66 -5.80
N ARG A 26 -2.81 -6.77 -5.52
CA ARG A 26 -3.42 -8.07 -5.24
C ARG A 26 -3.68 -8.32 -3.75
N ASN A 27 -2.91 -7.68 -2.86
CA ASN A 27 -3.10 -7.82 -1.43
C ASN A 27 -4.38 -7.10 -0.99
N GLY A 28 -5.38 -7.86 -0.56
CA GLY A 28 -6.67 -7.33 -0.11
C GLY A 28 -6.56 -6.31 1.02
N ALA A 29 -5.49 -6.36 1.82
CA ALA A 29 -5.23 -5.37 2.87
C ALA A 29 -4.97 -3.95 2.33
N ASN A 30 -4.54 -3.81 1.07
CA ASN A 30 -4.24 -2.52 0.45
C ASN A 30 -5.47 -1.88 -0.20
N VAL A 31 -6.55 -2.64 -0.42
CA VAL A 31 -7.78 -2.20 -1.11
C VAL A 31 -8.33 -0.88 -0.56
N PRO A 32 -8.45 -0.67 0.78
CA PRO A 32 -9.00 0.59 1.30
C PRO A 32 -8.12 1.80 0.95
N GLY A 33 -6.80 1.65 1.08
CA GLY A 33 -5.84 2.71 0.75
C GLY A 33 -5.83 3.03 -0.74
N LEU A 34 -5.90 2.01 -1.61
CA LEU A 34 -5.92 2.20 -3.05
C LEU A 34 -7.22 2.85 -3.53
N ALA A 35 -8.37 2.37 -3.03
CA ALA A 35 -9.68 2.95 -3.36
C ALA A 35 -9.78 4.40 -2.88
N GLY A 36 -9.36 4.68 -1.64
CA GLY A 36 -9.33 6.05 -1.11
C GLY A 36 -8.40 6.96 -1.91
N SER A 37 -7.27 6.46 -2.40
CA SER A 37 -6.34 7.23 -3.25
C SER A 37 -7.00 7.59 -4.59
N ALA A 38 -7.74 6.66 -5.20
CA ALA A 38 -8.48 6.93 -6.43
C ALA A 38 -9.54 8.04 -6.23
N VAL A 39 -10.30 7.98 -5.13
CA VAL A 39 -11.28 9.03 -4.79
C VAL A 39 -10.60 10.37 -4.52
N ALA A 40 -9.45 10.38 -3.84
CA ALA A 40 -8.67 11.60 -3.60
C ALA A 40 -8.23 12.27 -4.91
N VAL A 41 -7.77 11.47 -5.90
CA VAL A 41 -7.40 11.97 -7.23
C VAL A 41 -8.62 12.55 -7.96
N MET A 42 -9.78 11.89 -7.91
CA MET A 42 -11.00 12.42 -8.51
C MET A 42 -11.42 13.76 -7.88
N ALA A 43 -11.37 13.86 -6.54
CA ALA A 43 -11.67 15.11 -5.83
C ALA A 43 -10.68 16.23 -6.19
N LEU A 44 -9.39 15.91 -6.35
CA LEU A 44 -8.39 16.88 -6.79
C LEU A 44 -8.69 17.40 -8.20
N THR A 45 -9.05 16.51 -9.14
CA THR A 45 -9.44 16.92 -10.50
C THR A 45 -10.65 17.86 -10.49
N VAL A 46 -11.67 17.55 -9.67
CA VAL A 46 -12.85 18.42 -9.49
C VAL A 46 -12.45 19.77 -8.91
N SER A 47 -11.57 19.79 -7.91
CA SER A 47 -11.04 21.04 -7.34
C SER A 47 -10.38 21.92 -8.41
N LEU A 48 -9.49 21.34 -9.23
CA LEU A 48 -8.79 22.07 -10.27
C LEU A 48 -9.76 22.65 -11.31
N PHE A 49 -10.75 21.85 -11.73
CA PHE A 49 -11.78 22.30 -12.67
C PHE A 49 -12.63 23.43 -12.10
N ALA A 50 -13.05 23.33 -10.83
CA ALA A 50 -13.83 24.37 -10.17
C ALA A 50 -13.06 25.69 -10.04
N VAL A 51 -11.77 25.63 -9.67
CA VAL A 51 -10.91 26.81 -9.62
C VAL A 51 -10.74 27.43 -11.00
N ALA A 52 -10.49 26.61 -12.04
CA ALA A 52 -10.32 27.08 -13.42
C ALA A 52 -11.56 27.75 -14.00
N THR A 53 -12.75 27.41 -13.49
CA THR A 53 -14.05 27.98 -13.90
C THR A 53 -14.51 29.12 -12.98
N GLY A 54 -13.68 29.56 -12.03
CA GLY A 54 -13.97 30.69 -11.14
C GLY A 54 -14.73 30.35 -9.86
N HIS A 55 -15.02 29.07 -9.61
CA HIS A 55 -15.71 28.60 -8.40
C HIS A 55 -14.73 28.31 -7.25
N LEU A 56 -14.12 29.37 -6.70
CA LEU A 56 -13.06 29.24 -5.69
C LEU A 56 -13.49 28.52 -4.40
N ALA A 57 -14.69 28.80 -3.87
CA ALA A 57 -15.17 28.15 -2.65
C ALA A 57 -15.37 26.64 -2.84
N THR A 58 -16.03 26.24 -3.92
CA THR A 58 -16.22 24.83 -4.29
C THR A 58 -14.88 24.14 -4.52
N GLY A 59 -13.96 24.80 -5.22
CA GLY A 59 -12.60 24.32 -5.43
C GLY A 59 -11.87 24.07 -4.11
N ALA A 60 -11.89 25.04 -3.19
CA ALA A 60 -11.25 24.92 -1.88
C ALA A 60 -11.80 23.74 -1.05
N ILE A 61 -13.13 23.55 -1.04
CA ILE A 61 -13.76 22.41 -0.35
C ILE A 61 -13.31 21.09 -0.97
N ALA A 62 -13.35 20.97 -2.30
CA ALA A 62 -12.92 19.76 -3.00
C ALA A 62 -11.43 19.46 -2.76
N LEU A 63 -10.58 20.49 -2.69
CA LEU A 63 -9.16 20.36 -2.36
C LEU A 63 -8.96 19.80 -0.95
N ILE A 64 -9.66 20.35 0.04
CA ILE A 64 -9.57 19.87 1.44
C ILE A 64 -9.97 18.39 1.51
N VAL A 65 -11.06 18.01 0.84
CA VAL A 65 -11.49 16.60 0.76
C VAL A 65 -10.41 15.74 0.11
N ALA A 66 -9.83 16.17 -1.01
CA ALA A 66 -8.75 15.45 -1.69
C ALA A 66 -7.53 15.25 -0.79
N VAL A 67 -7.09 16.29 -0.07
CA VAL A 67 -5.95 16.21 0.85
C VAL A 67 -6.23 15.26 2.01
N VAL A 68 -7.40 15.35 2.64
CA VAL A 68 -7.77 14.46 3.75
C VAL A 68 -7.83 13.01 3.30
N LEU A 69 -8.52 12.73 2.20
CA LEU A 69 -8.61 11.37 1.65
C LEU A 69 -7.24 10.84 1.23
N GLY A 70 -6.43 11.67 0.57
CA GLY A 70 -5.07 11.32 0.16
C GLY A 70 -4.19 10.97 1.35
N ALA A 71 -4.23 11.79 2.41
CA ALA A 71 -3.47 11.55 3.63
C ALA A 71 -3.91 10.26 4.36
N LEU A 72 -5.22 10.06 4.52
CA LEU A 72 -5.76 8.83 5.14
C LEU A 72 -5.39 7.58 4.34
N SER A 73 -5.47 7.67 3.02
CA SER A 73 -5.13 6.57 2.11
C SER A 73 -3.65 6.21 2.17
N ALA A 74 -2.77 7.22 2.11
CA ALA A 74 -1.33 7.03 2.27
C ALA A 74 -0.99 6.43 3.64
N ALA A 75 -1.62 6.93 4.72
CA ALA A 75 -1.43 6.41 6.06
C ALA A 75 -1.86 4.94 6.20
N TRP A 76 -2.94 4.54 5.50
CA TRP A 76 -3.37 3.15 5.46
C TRP A 76 -2.36 2.25 4.76
N LEU A 77 -1.93 2.64 3.55
CA LEU A 77 -0.95 1.87 2.77
C LEU A 77 0.37 1.72 3.55
N MET A 78 0.87 2.78 4.16
CA MET A 78 2.07 2.72 5.01
C MET A 78 1.90 1.75 6.18
N ARG A 79 0.75 1.73 6.85
CA ARG A 79 0.47 0.76 7.92
C ARG A 79 0.42 -0.68 7.39
N ALA A 80 -0.19 -0.91 6.24
CA ALA A 80 -0.26 -2.23 5.63
C ALA A 80 1.15 -2.75 5.28
N HIS A 81 1.99 -1.91 4.66
CA HIS A 81 3.39 -2.25 4.38
C HIS A 81 4.21 -2.56 5.64
N ARG A 82 4.07 -1.74 6.69
CA ARG A 82 4.74 -2.01 7.99
C ARG A 82 4.31 -3.34 8.58
N LYS A 83 3.01 -3.65 8.54
CA LYS A 83 2.48 -4.91 9.09
C LYS A 83 3.04 -6.14 8.37
N VAL A 84 3.19 -6.08 7.04
CA VAL A 84 3.82 -7.16 6.25
C VAL A 84 5.30 -7.27 6.60
N ARG A 85 6.03 -6.15 6.65
CA ARG A 85 7.45 -6.14 7.02
C ARG A 85 7.69 -6.71 8.41
N ASP A 86 6.89 -6.35 9.40
CA ASP A 86 7.00 -6.88 10.76
C ASP A 86 6.72 -8.40 10.79
N ALA A 87 5.82 -8.89 9.96
CA ALA A 87 5.56 -10.32 9.83
C ALA A 87 6.74 -11.07 9.17
N GLU A 88 7.33 -10.51 8.12
CA GLU A 88 8.54 -11.05 7.50
C GLU A 88 9.72 -11.09 8.48
N LEU A 89 9.98 -10.00 9.19
CA LEU A 89 11.07 -9.92 10.18
C LEU A 89 10.89 -10.94 11.31
N ARG A 90 9.67 -11.08 11.84
CA ARG A 90 9.36 -12.10 12.86
C ARG A 90 9.54 -13.52 12.33
N TRP A 91 9.14 -13.78 11.09
CA TRP A 91 9.32 -15.09 10.48
C TRP A 91 10.81 -15.41 10.26
N HIS A 92 11.60 -14.45 9.74
CA HIS A 92 13.04 -14.62 9.57
C HIS A 92 13.74 -14.91 10.91
N ALA A 93 13.44 -14.12 11.95
CA ALA A 93 14.05 -14.32 13.27
C ALA A 93 13.75 -15.69 13.90
N ALA A 94 12.59 -16.28 13.58
CA ALA A 94 12.17 -17.55 14.16
C ALA A 94 12.56 -18.78 13.31
N TYR A 95 12.83 -18.62 12.01
CA TYR A 95 12.92 -19.76 11.08
C TYR A 95 14.03 -19.67 10.03
N SER A 96 14.83 -18.59 9.98
CA SER A 96 15.86 -18.41 8.96
C SER A 96 17.24 -18.24 9.57
N ASP A 97 18.19 -19.02 9.07
CA ASP A 97 19.63 -18.87 9.40
C ASP A 97 20.30 -17.76 8.58
N GLN A 98 19.55 -17.11 7.68
CA GLN A 98 20.02 -16.00 6.86
C GLN A 98 19.48 -14.66 7.36
N PRO A 99 20.28 -13.57 7.28
CA PRO A 99 19.81 -12.22 7.59
C PRO A 99 18.58 -11.85 6.75
N ALA A 100 17.63 -11.14 7.37
CA ALA A 100 16.44 -10.68 6.68
C ALA A 100 16.81 -9.78 5.47
N PRO A 101 16.14 -9.95 4.31
CA PRO A 101 16.43 -9.15 3.14
C PRO A 101 16.12 -7.67 3.36
N PRO A 102 16.89 -6.75 2.76
CA PRO A 102 16.68 -5.30 2.90
C PRO A 102 15.28 -4.88 2.42
N PRO A 103 14.76 -3.73 2.89
CA PRO A 103 13.48 -3.23 2.43
C PRO A 103 13.48 -3.06 0.90
N SER A 104 12.47 -3.62 0.24
CA SER A 104 12.26 -3.39 -1.19
C SER A 104 11.69 -1.99 -1.39
N SER A 105 12.40 -1.16 -2.14
CA SER A 105 11.98 0.19 -2.53
C SER A 105 10.86 0.19 -3.57
#